data_AF-A0A087A969-F1
#
_entry.id   AF-A0A087A969-F1
#
_cell.length_a   1.000
_cell.length_b   1.000
_cell.length_c   1.000
_cell.angle_alpha   90.00
_cell.angle_beta   90.00
_cell.angle_gamma   90.00
#
_symmetry.space_group_name_H-M   'P 1'
#
loop_
_entity.id
_entity.type
_entity.pdbx_description
1 polymer ?
#
loop_
_entity_poly.entity_id
_entity_poly.type
_entity_poly.pdbx_seq_one_letter_code
_entity_poly.pdbx_strand_id
1 'polypeptide(L)' 'MKHITVHGSLCVNGRSVVVRMGDGEMSATVDGTRFNVCSLWQLYQLLRLLV' A
#
# COMPACT_ATOMS: atom_id res chain seq x y z
N MET A 1 -22.91 10.58 -0.40
CA MET A 1 -22.23 9.37 -0.93
C MET A 1 -21.43 8.75 0.20
N LYS A 2 -21.50 7.43 0.40
CA LYS A 2 -20.69 6.74 1.42
C LYS A 2 -19.36 6.35 0.80
N HIS A 3 -18.26 6.73 1.43
CA HIS A 3 -16.91 6.46 0.97
C HIS A 3 -16.30 5.38 1.87
N ILE A 4 -15.72 4.35 1.26
CA ILE A 4 -15.05 3.25 1.98
C ILE A 4 -13.56 3.47 1.84
N THR A 5 -12.88 3.63 2.97
CA THR A 5 -11.42 3.64 3.04
C THR A 5 -10.95 2.35 3.68
N VAL A 6 -10.09 1.62 2.98
CA VAL A 6 -9.45 0.39 3.44
C VAL A 6 -8.03 0.73 3.90
N HIS A 7 -7.70 0.29 5.11
CA HIS A 7 -6.35 0.37 5.67
C HIS A 7 -5.87 -1.04 5.98
N GLY A 8 -4.67 -1.39 5.55
CA GLY A 8 -4.03 -2.67 5.84
C GLY A 8 -2.56 -2.47 6.17
N SER A 9 -2.04 -3.27 7.08
CA SER A 9 -0.61 -3.29 7.40
C SER A 9 -0.06 -4.69 7.18
N LEU A 10 1.12 -4.79 6.58
CA LEU A 10 1.83 -6.02 6.33
C LEU A 10 3.30 -5.86 6.71
N CYS A 11 3.88 -6.88 7.33
CA CYS A 11 5.32 -6.97 7.53
C CYS A 11 5.89 -7.89 6.45
N VAL A 12 6.80 -7.38 5.62
CA VAL A 12 7.44 -8.14 4.54
C VAL A 12 8.95 -8.11 4.77
N ASN A 13 9.56 -9.27 5.00
CA ASN A 13 11.01 -9.38 5.28
C ASN A 13 11.51 -8.41 6.38
N GLY A 14 10.72 -8.21 7.43
CA GLY A 14 11.06 -7.29 8.52
C GLY A 14 10.81 -5.81 8.22
N ARG A 15 10.33 -5.45 7.03
CA ARG A 15 9.91 -4.10 6.65
C ARG A 15 8.44 -3.88 6.93
N SER A 16 8.11 -2.71 7.45
CA SER A 16 6.72 -2.32 7.74
C SER A 16 6.09 -1.69 6.51
N VAL A 17 4.99 -2.26 6.04
CA VAL A 17 4.24 -1.76 4.89
C VAL A 17 2.81 -1.42 5.33
N VAL A 18 2.37 -0.18 5.09
CA VAL A 18 1.01 0.28 5.37
C VAL A 18 0.34 0.68 4.07
N VAL A 19 -0.74 0.00 3.70
CA VAL A 19 -1.54 0.28 2.51
C VAL A 19 -2.80 1.03 2.91
N ARG A 20 -3.11 2.08 2.16
CA ARG A 20 -4.37 2.83 2.25
C ARG A 20 -5.01 2.85 0.88
N MET A 21 -6.29 2.50 0.77
CA MET A 21 -7.05 2.52 -0.47
C MET A 21 -8.42 3.14 -0.22
N GLY A 22 -8.75 4.21 -0.92
CA GLY A 22 -10.03 4.89 -0.77
C GLY A 22 -10.16 6.03 -1.78
N ASP A 23 -11.40 6.34 -2.19
CA ASP A 23 -11.71 7.49 -3.03
C ASP A 23 -10.95 7.54 -4.37
N GLY A 24 -10.67 6.37 -4.94
CA GLY A 24 -9.92 6.23 -6.19
C GLY A 24 -8.40 6.38 -6.01
N GLU A 25 -7.94 6.65 -4.80
CA GLU A 25 -6.52 6.74 -4.44
C GLU A 25 -6.06 5.49 -3.71
N MET A 26 -4.84 5.05 -4.02
CA MET A 26 -4.19 4.00 -3.26
C MET A 26 -2.75 4.41 -2.99
N SER A 27 -2.31 4.20 -1.76
CA SER A 27 -0.95 4.52 -1.33
C SER A 27 -0.38 3.42 -0.46
N ALA A 28 0.91 3.19 -0.56
CA ALA A 28 1.65 2.24 0.26
C ALA A 28 2.81 2.97 0.93
N THR A 29 2.92 2.87 2.25
CA THR A 29 4.04 3.40 3.01
C THR A 29 4.94 2.25 3.43
N VAL A 30 6.17 2.20 2.93
CA VAL A 30 7.18 1.19 3.28
C VAL A 30 8.24 1.85 4.14
N ASP A 31 8.44 1.38 5.38
CA ASP A 31 9.42 1.90 6.34
C ASP A 31 9.39 3.44 6.47
N GLY A 32 8.19 4.03 6.43
CA GLY A 32 7.97 5.48 6.48
C GLY A 32 8.00 6.21 5.13
N THR A 33 8.40 5.55 4.04
CA THR A 33 8.41 6.11 2.68
C THR A 33 7.09 5.85 1.96
N ARG A 34 6.37 6.90 1.57
CA ARG A 34 5.08 6.78 0.86
C ARG A 34 5.26 6.65 -0.64
N PHE A 35 4.58 5.67 -1.23
CA PHE A 35 4.43 5.41 -2.65
C PHE A 35 2.99 5.63 -3.06
N ASN A 36 2.78 6.34 -4.17
CA ASN A 36 1.48 6.37 -4.83
C ASN A 36 1.36 5.10 -5.69
N VAL A 37 0.29 4.33 -5.49
CA VAL A 37 0.06 3.06 -6.17
C VAL A 37 -1.30 3.16 -6.84
N CYS A 38 -1.32 3.20 -8.16
CA CYS A 38 -2.55 3.38 -8.94
C CYS A 38 -3.29 2.05 -9.19
N SER A 39 -2.70 0.91 -8.81
CA SER A 39 -3.33 -0.41 -8.97
C SER A 39 -2.77 -1.45 -7.99
N LEU A 40 -3.56 -2.50 -7.75
CA LEU A 40 -3.12 -3.68 -7.01
C LEU A 40 -1.88 -4.34 -7.63
N TRP A 41 -1.70 -4.22 -8.95
CA TRP A 41 -0.51 -4.71 -9.63
C TRP A 41 0.74 -3.93 -9.25
N GLN A 42 0.68 -2.60 -9.21
CA GLN A 42 1.82 -1.79 -8.76
C GLN A 42 2.14 -2.06 -7.28
N LEU A 43 1.12 -2.27 -6.44
CA LEU A 43 1.33 -2.72 -5.07
C LEU A 43 2.06 -4.08 -5.04
N TYR A 44 1.61 -5.05 -5.83
CA TYR A 44 2.28 -6.35 -5.92
C TYR A 44 3.74 -6.22 -6.37
N GLN A 45 4.03 -5.38 -7.36
CA GLN A 45 5.40 -5.12 -7.80
C GLN A 45 6.24 -4.48 -6.69
N LEU A 46 5.69 -3.50 -5.96
CA LEU A 46 6.38 -2.89 -4.81
C LEU A 46 6.69 -3.94 -3.75
N LEU A 47 5.73 -4.79 -3.38
CA LEU A 47 5.92 -5.86 -2.39
C LEU A 47 6.96 -6.88 -2.86
N ARG A 48 7.01 -7.19 -4.16
CA ARG A 48 8.00 -8.08 -4.76
C ARG A 48 9.43 -7.56 -4.64
N LEU A 49 9.63 -6.24 -4.65
CA LEU A 49 10.95 -5.63 -4.44
C LEU A 49 11.42 -5.68 -2.98
N LEU A 50 10.52 -6.00 -2.05
CA LEU A 50 10.85 -6.17 -0.63
C LEU A 50 11.19 -7.61 -0.28
N VAL A 51 11.01 -8.56 -1.21
CA VAL A 51 11.33 -9.98 -1.07
C VAL A 51 12.80 -10.25 -1.40
#